data_AF-A0A9D4T751-F1
#
_entry.id   AF-A0A9D4T751-F1
#
_cell.length_a   1.000
_cell.length_b   1.000
_cell.length_c   1.000
_cell.angle_alpha   90.00
_cell.angle_beta   90.00
_cell.angle_gamma   90.00
#
_symmetry.space_group_name_H-M   'P 1'
#
loop_
_entity.id
_entity.type
_entity.pdbx_description
1 polymer ?
#
loop_
_entity_poly.entity_id
_entity_poly.type
_entity_poly.pdbx_seq_one_letter_code
_entity_poly.pdbx_strand_id
1 'polypeptide(L)'
;MARRTGGMDDTRQRFMYRVCGFGDHTEWNIVEFLEELDDVQVCSWCGVVSTKAAVLSCSHMVCEACRAIAYKAAVPVCWIDKQTISSEVQQIDYSLNSALQYRKVHCVNFDRGCDYADRIDRLNHHLLTSCAFYLKECSKCEKPVVYKELVSHYKACKGLAGVFVPAVDGQPLLDDIQNARRELEQALALTSLEVRDTVGSLTDQLEMLRSQLTMRSGGRADNGKLDDSKQ
;
A
#
# COMPACT_ATOMS: atom_id res chain seq x y z
N MET A 1 -19.20 59.02 16.68
CA MET A 1 -19.55 57.76 17.40
C MET A 1 -19.13 56.59 16.53
N ALA A 2 -17.90 56.10 16.70
CA ALA A 2 -17.40 54.94 15.95
C ALA A 2 -17.45 53.71 16.88
N ARG A 3 -18.27 52.72 16.53
CA ARG A 3 -18.38 51.45 17.24
C ARG A 3 -17.11 50.65 16.95
N ARG A 4 -16.34 50.36 18.00
CA ARG A 4 -15.26 49.37 17.97
C ARG A 4 -15.89 47.99 17.82
N THR A 5 -15.70 47.34 16.68
CA THR A 5 -15.90 45.91 16.53
C THR A 5 -14.79 45.21 17.32
N GLY A 6 -15.15 44.60 18.44
CA GLY A 6 -14.25 43.75 19.21
C GLY A 6 -13.89 42.53 18.35
N GLY A 7 -12.61 42.39 18.03
CA GLY A 7 -12.07 41.12 17.57
C GLY A 7 -12.09 40.15 18.75
N MET A 8 -12.91 39.10 18.65
CA MET A 8 -12.78 37.91 19.48
C MET A 8 -11.68 37.06 18.85
N ASP A 9 -10.44 37.29 19.26
CA ASP A 9 -9.36 36.34 19.09
C ASP A 9 -9.50 35.30 20.23
N ASP A 10 -10.37 34.32 20.00
CA ASP A 10 -10.53 33.15 20.87
C ASP A 10 -9.52 32.10 20.40
N THR A 11 -8.29 32.18 20.92
CA THR A 11 -7.26 31.17 20.67
C THR A 11 -7.65 29.90 21.43
N ARG A 12 -8.62 29.14 20.89
CA ARG A 12 -9.09 27.88 21.49
C ARG A 12 -7.89 26.95 21.70
N GLN A 13 -7.63 26.61 22.95
CA GLN A 13 -6.62 25.62 23.30
C GLN A 13 -7.03 24.25 22.75
N ARG A 14 -6.15 23.61 21.97
CA ARG A 14 -6.38 22.28 21.38
C ARG A 14 -5.64 21.23 22.20
N PHE A 15 -6.36 20.20 22.64
CA PHE A 15 -5.79 19.09 23.42
C PHE A 15 -5.50 17.91 22.49
N MET A 16 -4.33 17.93 21.83
CA MET A 16 -3.96 16.94 20.82
C MET A 16 -3.04 15.87 21.39
N TYR A 17 -3.44 14.60 21.31
CA TYR A 17 -2.65 13.48 21.80
C TYR A 17 -2.58 12.37 20.76
N ARG A 18 -1.46 11.64 20.75
CA ARG A 18 -1.37 10.38 20.02
C ARG A 18 -2.04 9.29 20.85
N VAL A 19 -2.89 8.48 20.22
CA VAL A 19 -3.66 7.44 20.91
C VAL A 19 -3.26 6.02 20.49
N CYS A 20 -3.40 5.05 21.40
CA CYS A 20 -3.08 3.63 21.16
C CYS A 20 -4.09 2.72 21.87
N GLY A 21 -4.54 1.67 21.18
CA GLY A 21 -5.43 0.65 21.72
C GLY A 21 -6.93 1.01 21.75
N PHE A 22 -7.35 2.02 20.97
CA PHE A 22 -8.76 2.40 20.78
C PHE A 22 -9.39 1.83 19.49
N GLY A 23 -8.65 0.96 18.79
CA GLY A 23 -9.07 0.28 17.57
C GLY A 23 -8.17 0.60 16.37
N ASP A 24 -8.09 -0.33 15.44
CA ASP A 24 -7.10 -0.34 14.34
C ASP A 24 -7.09 0.93 13.49
N HIS A 25 -8.23 1.59 13.29
CA HIS A 25 -8.35 2.79 12.46
C HIS A 25 -8.02 4.07 13.23
N THR A 26 -7.90 3.99 14.55
CA THR A 26 -7.46 5.08 15.43
C THR A 26 -6.02 4.91 15.90
N GLU A 27 -5.47 3.72 15.74
CA GLU A 27 -4.16 3.31 16.24
C GLU A 27 -3.05 4.28 15.77
N TRP A 28 -2.29 4.82 16.72
CA TRP A 28 -1.21 5.78 16.53
C TRP A 28 -1.60 7.10 15.84
N ASN A 29 -2.87 7.42 15.67
CA ASN A 29 -3.29 8.72 15.13
C ASN A 29 -3.25 9.80 16.22
N ILE A 30 -3.08 11.05 15.79
CA ILE A 30 -3.29 12.21 16.65
C ILE A 30 -4.78 12.50 16.67
N VAL A 31 -5.32 12.61 17.88
CA VAL A 31 -6.74 12.86 18.14
C VAL A 31 -6.84 14.12 19.01
N GLU A 32 -7.75 15.01 18.65
CA GLU A 32 -8.08 16.18 19.46
C GLU A 32 -9.18 15.82 20.46
N PHE A 33 -8.86 15.91 21.75
CA PHE A 33 -9.81 15.78 22.83
C PHE A 33 -10.51 17.12 23.06
N LEU A 34 -11.81 17.07 23.35
CA LEU A 34 -12.61 18.28 23.59
C LEU A 34 -12.30 18.91 24.96
N GLU A 35 -11.73 18.13 25.87
CA GLU A 35 -11.36 18.52 27.22
C GLU A 35 -9.92 18.06 27.50
N GLU A 36 -9.25 18.77 28.40
CA GLU A 36 -7.93 18.37 28.88
C GLU A 36 -8.01 17.01 29.59
N LEU A 37 -6.96 16.20 29.41
CA LEU A 37 -6.83 14.91 30.06
C LEU A 37 -6.09 15.05 31.39
N ASP A 38 -6.43 14.21 32.35
CA ASP A 38 -5.66 14.14 33.60
C ASP A 38 -4.26 13.56 33.33
N ASP A 39 -3.25 14.01 34.06
CA ASP A 39 -1.86 13.53 33.91
C ASP A 39 -1.74 11.99 34.01
N VAL A 40 -2.64 11.36 34.77
CA VAL A 40 -2.75 9.91 34.93
C VAL A 40 -3.38 9.17 33.74
N GLN A 41 -3.72 9.89 32.66
CA GLN A 41 -4.26 9.36 31.40
C GLN A 41 -3.26 9.49 30.23
N VAL A 42 -2.16 10.23 30.42
CA VAL A 42 -1.10 10.42 29.44
C VAL A 42 0.20 9.76 29.89
N CYS A 43 0.83 8.94 29.04
CA CYS A 43 2.12 8.33 29.36
C CYS A 43 3.19 9.40 29.63
N SER A 44 3.77 9.39 30.83
CA SER A 44 4.78 10.37 31.25
C SER A 44 6.09 10.31 30.47
N TRP A 45 6.37 9.21 29.74
CA TRP A 45 7.60 9.08 28.94
C TRP A 45 7.44 9.45 27.47
N CYS A 46 6.29 9.17 26.86
CA CYS A 46 6.10 9.37 25.41
C CYS A 46 4.89 10.23 25.03
N GLY A 47 4.09 10.68 26.00
CA GLY A 47 2.91 11.51 25.76
C GLY A 47 1.73 10.79 25.10
N VAL A 48 1.81 9.46 24.90
CA VAL A 48 0.74 8.67 24.29
C VAL A 48 -0.35 8.38 25.31
N VAL A 49 -1.60 8.54 24.88
CA VAL A 49 -2.80 8.09 25.60
C VAL A 49 -3.09 6.66 25.17
N SER A 50 -2.99 5.70 26.09
CA SER A 50 -3.14 4.28 25.78
C SER A 50 -4.25 3.64 26.59
N THR A 51 -4.94 2.66 26.00
CA THR A 51 -5.87 1.83 26.77
C THR A 51 -5.18 0.89 27.75
N LYS A 52 -3.87 0.66 27.62
CA LYS A 52 -3.08 -0.15 28.55
C LYS A 52 -1.93 0.66 29.12
N ALA A 53 -1.97 0.85 30.43
CA ALA A 53 -0.98 1.63 31.16
C ALA A 53 -0.56 0.92 32.44
N ALA A 54 0.50 1.41 33.07
CA ALA A 54 0.90 1.01 34.40
C ALA A 54 1.31 2.25 35.21
N VAL A 55 0.98 2.25 36.49
CA VAL A 55 1.51 3.23 37.45
C VAL A 55 2.72 2.59 38.11
N LEU A 56 3.88 3.25 37.96
CA LEU A 56 5.13 2.81 38.56
C LEU A 56 5.13 3.05 40.07
N SER A 57 6.07 2.44 40.79
CA SER A 57 6.28 2.66 42.22
C SER A 57 6.54 4.14 42.57
N CYS A 58 7.13 4.90 41.65
CA CYS A 58 7.32 6.34 41.78
C CYS A 58 6.13 7.19 41.29
N SER A 59 4.95 6.59 41.12
CA SER A 59 3.69 7.23 40.71
C SER A 59 3.62 7.77 39.28
N HIS A 60 4.70 7.72 38.49
CA HIS A 60 4.65 8.02 37.06
C HIS A 60 3.82 6.98 36.31
N MET A 61 2.98 7.44 35.39
CA MET A 61 2.14 6.58 34.57
C MET A 61 2.80 6.34 33.21
N VAL A 62 2.89 5.09 32.77
CA VAL A 62 3.53 4.73 31.48
C VAL A 62 2.65 3.78 30.68
N CYS A 63 2.65 3.90 29.35
CA CYS A 63 1.96 2.95 28.48
C CYS A 63 2.69 1.59 28.45
N GLU A 64 1.96 0.52 28.11
CA GLU A 64 2.51 -0.84 28.10
C GLU A 64 3.73 -0.99 27.18
N ALA A 65 3.75 -0.30 26.03
CA ALA A 65 4.88 -0.34 25.10
C ALA A 65 6.17 0.24 25.73
N CYS A 66 6.06 1.40 26.38
CA CYS A 66 7.16 2.03 27.11
C CYS A 66 7.64 1.14 28.27
N ARG A 67 6.69 0.58 29.03
CA ARG A 67 6.99 -0.35 30.12
C ARG A 67 7.77 -1.56 29.61
N ALA A 68 7.28 -2.22 28.56
CA ALA A 68 7.93 -3.39 27.97
C ALA A 68 9.39 -3.10 27.53
N ILE A 69 9.69 -1.88 27.08
CA ILE A 69 11.06 -1.46 26.76
C ILE A 69 11.91 -1.34 28.02
N ALA A 70 11.42 -0.68 29.07
CA ALA A 70 12.17 -0.49 30.31
C ALA A 70 12.54 -1.83 30.99
N TYR A 71 11.63 -2.82 30.95
CA TYR A 71 11.87 -4.15 31.54
C TYR A 71 12.83 -5.03 30.74
N LYS A 72 13.34 -4.57 29.59
CA LYS A 72 14.46 -5.26 28.90
C LYS A 72 15.80 -5.05 29.60
N ALA A 73 15.92 -4.00 30.41
CA ALA A 73 17.11 -3.77 31.20
C ALA A 73 17.21 -4.76 32.37
N ALA A 74 18.44 -5.16 32.75
CA ALA A 74 18.66 -6.03 33.90
C ALA A 74 18.11 -5.44 35.21
N VAL A 75 18.16 -4.11 35.34
CA VAL A 75 17.55 -3.35 36.43
C VAL A 75 16.70 -2.24 35.82
N PRO A 76 15.37 -2.41 35.74
CA PRO A 76 14.50 -1.40 35.16
C PRO A 76 14.41 -0.17 36.08
N VAL A 77 14.55 1.02 35.50
CA VAL A 77 14.48 2.31 36.22
C VAL A 77 13.53 3.26 35.53
N CYS A 78 12.87 4.12 36.30
CA CYS A 78 12.08 5.19 35.74
C CYS A 78 12.97 6.20 35.02
N TRP A 79 12.59 6.61 33.80
CA TRP A 79 13.42 7.51 33.00
C TRP A 79 13.39 8.97 33.49
N ILE A 80 12.44 9.32 34.36
CA ILE A 80 12.27 10.66 34.92
C ILE A 80 13.14 10.82 36.18
N ASP A 81 12.88 10.03 37.22
CA ASP A 81 13.50 10.18 38.55
C ASP A 81 14.58 9.13 38.88
N LYS A 82 14.82 8.19 37.96
CA LYS A 82 15.82 7.12 38.08
C LYS A 82 15.56 6.13 39.22
N GLN A 83 14.37 6.13 39.83
CA GLN A 83 14.01 5.13 40.82
C GLN A 83 13.84 3.75 40.18
N THR A 84 14.26 2.69 40.88
CA THR A 84 14.06 1.31 40.44
C THR A 84 12.57 0.99 40.34
N ILE A 85 12.18 0.38 39.23
CA ILE A 85 10.82 -0.06 38.99
C ILE A 85 10.62 -1.42 39.66
N SER A 86 9.62 -1.53 40.53
CA SER A 86 9.22 -2.81 41.15
C SER A 86 8.74 -3.82 40.09
N SER A 87 8.89 -5.12 40.35
CA SER A 87 8.23 -6.16 39.53
C SER A 87 6.70 -6.12 39.66
N GLU A 88 6.19 -5.62 40.78
CA GLU A 88 4.76 -5.49 41.08
C GLU A 88 4.32 -4.04 40.82
N VAL A 89 3.93 -3.75 39.58
CA VAL A 89 3.33 -2.47 39.20
C VAL A 89 1.84 -2.63 38.94
N GLN A 90 1.06 -1.62 39.34
CA GLN A 90 -0.38 -1.60 39.07
C GLN A 90 -0.61 -1.39 37.58
N GLN A 91 -1.09 -2.42 36.89
CA GLN A 91 -1.54 -2.31 35.50
C GLN A 91 -2.96 -1.75 35.49
N ILE A 92 -3.20 -0.82 34.58
CA ILE A 92 -4.48 -0.21 34.34
C ILE A 92 -4.92 -0.59 32.93
N ASP A 93 -6.06 -1.27 32.85
CA ASP A 93 -6.71 -1.58 31.60
C ASP A 93 -7.94 -0.69 31.42
N TYR A 94 -7.76 0.35 30.61
CA TYR A 94 -8.81 1.27 30.21
C TYR A 94 -9.66 0.71 29.06
N SER A 95 -9.42 -0.51 28.56
CA SER A 95 -10.19 -1.14 27.48
C SER A 95 -11.59 -1.60 27.89
N LEU A 96 -11.92 -1.60 29.18
CA LEU A 96 -13.26 -1.92 29.67
C LEU A 96 -13.79 -0.81 30.59
N ASN A 97 -14.80 -0.08 30.12
CA ASN A 97 -15.65 0.80 30.94
C ASN A 97 -14.88 1.76 31.87
N SER A 98 -13.92 2.48 31.30
CA SER A 98 -13.12 3.48 32.03
C SER A 98 -13.50 4.91 31.64
N ALA A 99 -13.27 5.87 32.55
CA ALA A 99 -13.49 7.29 32.27
C ALA A 99 -12.79 7.76 30.97
N LEU A 100 -11.63 7.19 30.66
CA LEU A 100 -10.88 7.50 29.44
C LEU A 100 -11.67 7.16 28.16
N GLN A 101 -12.44 6.07 28.14
CA GLN A 101 -13.28 5.69 26.99
C GLN A 101 -14.44 6.65 26.73
N TYR A 102 -14.89 7.38 27.75
CA TYR A 102 -15.99 8.31 27.65
C TYR A 102 -15.52 9.74 27.31
N ARG A 103 -14.21 9.98 27.25
CA ARG A 103 -13.67 11.27 26.82
C ARG A 103 -14.09 11.56 25.38
N LYS A 104 -14.60 12.77 25.15
CA LYS A 104 -15.05 13.23 23.84
C LYS A 104 -13.86 13.69 23.01
N VAL A 105 -13.90 13.35 21.73
CA VAL A 105 -12.86 13.66 20.76
C VAL A 105 -13.47 14.12 19.45
N HIS A 106 -12.74 14.96 18.72
CA HIS A 106 -13.00 15.20 17.32
C HIS A 106 -12.50 14.01 16.48
N CYS A 107 -13.12 13.80 15.32
CA CYS A 107 -12.62 12.83 14.34
C CYS A 107 -11.19 13.19 13.91
N VAL A 108 -10.35 12.18 13.63
CA VAL A 108 -9.00 12.39 13.07
C VAL A 108 -9.01 13.14 11.73
N ASN A 109 -10.16 13.18 11.05
CA ASN A 109 -10.38 13.92 9.81
C ASN A 109 -11.13 15.25 10.03
N PHE A 110 -11.13 15.80 11.24
CA PHE A 110 -11.81 17.08 11.54
C PHE A 110 -11.31 18.22 10.66
N ASP A 111 -9.98 18.35 10.49
CA ASP A 111 -9.37 19.35 9.62
C ASP A 111 -9.71 19.15 8.13
N ARG A 112 -10.26 17.99 7.75
CA ARG A 112 -10.77 17.69 6.39
C ARG A 112 -12.25 17.99 6.22
N GLY A 113 -12.94 18.40 7.29
CA GLY A 113 -14.37 18.75 7.29
C GLY A 113 -15.29 17.74 7.98
N CYS A 114 -14.75 16.71 8.64
CA CYS A 114 -15.59 15.81 9.44
C CYS A 114 -16.02 16.49 10.73
N ASP A 115 -17.33 16.57 10.97
CA ASP A 115 -17.93 17.24 12.14
C ASP A 115 -18.19 16.32 13.33
N TYR A 116 -17.81 15.04 13.24
CA TYR A 116 -17.97 14.09 14.34
C TYR A 116 -17.21 14.57 15.60
N ALA A 117 -17.94 14.66 16.70
CA ALA A 117 -17.44 15.03 18.02
C ALA A 117 -18.20 14.24 19.10
N ASP A 118 -17.69 13.07 19.46
CA ASP A 118 -18.28 12.17 20.46
C ASP A 118 -17.16 11.34 21.12
N ARG A 119 -17.50 10.31 21.88
CA ARG A 119 -16.56 9.49 22.65
C ARG A 119 -15.48 8.81 21.79
N ILE A 120 -14.28 8.68 22.38
CA ILE A 120 -13.12 8.03 21.74
C ILE A 120 -13.36 6.53 21.45
N ASP A 121 -14.09 5.82 22.31
CA ASP A 121 -14.39 4.40 22.09
C ASP A 121 -15.29 4.14 20.86
N ARG A 122 -16.04 5.16 20.43
CA ARG A 122 -16.89 5.12 19.23
C ARG A 122 -16.18 5.61 17.97
N LEU A 123 -15.02 6.25 18.11
CA LEU A 123 -14.30 6.86 17.00
C LEU A 123 -13.89 5.83 15.95
N ASN A 124 -13.39 4.65 16.37
CA ASN A 124 -13.02 3.58 15.44
C ASN A 124 -14.22 3.11 14.61
N HIS A 125 -15.39 2.94 15.25
CA HIS A 125 -16.63 2.59 14.55
C HIS A 125 -17.03 3.69 13.56
N HIS A 126 -16.97 4.96 13.97
CA HIS A 126 -17.27 6.09 13.09
C HIS A 126 -16.41 6.07 11.82
N LEU A 127 -15.09 5.92 11.96
CA LEU A 127 -14.15 5.86 10.83
C LEU A 127 -14.51 4.75 9.85
N LEU A 128 -14.87 3.59 10.36
CA LEU A 128 -15.21 2.41 9.56
C LEU A 128 -16.54 2.54 8.81
N THR A 129 -17.58 3.07 9.46
CA THR A 129 -18.96 2.89 8.99
C THR A 129 -19.60 4.16 8.44
N SER A 130 -19.21 5.33 8.94
CA SER A 130 -19.96 6.57 8.70
C SER A 130 -19.12 7.76 8.25
N CYS A 131 -17.81 7.77 8.50
CA CYS A 131 -16.93 8.89 8.14
C CYS A 131 -16.79 9.04 6.61
N ALA A 132 -17.40 10.09 6.05
CA ALA A 132 -17.27 10.43 4.63
C ALA A 132 -15.85 10.94 4.26
N PHE A 133 -15.05 11.32 5.27
CA PHE A 133 -13.70 11.85 5.10
C PHE A 133 -12.60 10.82 5.37
N TYR A 134 -12.97 9.58 5.74
CA TYR A 134 -12.02 8.48 5.87
C TYR A 134 -11.69 7.91 4.50
N LEU A 135 -10.84 8.63 3.78
CA LEU A 135 -10.44 8.33 2.40
C LEU A 135 -9.21 7.41 2.35
N LYS A 136 -9.21 6.49 1.39
CA LYS A 136 -8.05 5.70 0.98
C LYS A 136 -7.82 5.83 -0.51
N GLU A 137 -6.56 5.80 -0.92
CA GLU A 137 -6.21 5.77 -2.34
C GLU A 137 -6.52 4.39 -2.92
N CYS A 138 -7.21 4.37 -4.06
CA CYS A 138 -7.47 3.13 -4.77
C CYS A 138 -6.21 2.68 -5.52
N SER A 139 -5.70 1.49 -5.24
CA SER A 139 -4.50 0.96 -5.94
C SER A 139 -4.68 0.68 -7.45
N LYS A 140 -5.91 0.80 -7.98
CA LYS A 140 -6.17 0.68 -9.43
C LYS A 140 -6.12 2.01 -10.18
N CYS A 141 -6.59 3.08 -9.56
CA CYS A 141 -6.79 4.37 -10.24
C CYS A 141 -6.23 5.56 -9.49
N GLU A 142 -5.61 5.32 -8.32
CA GLU A 142 -4.98 6.29 -7.42
C GLU A 142 -5.91 7.38 -6.87
N LYS A 143 -7.19 7.34 -7.25
CA LYS A 143 -8.18 8.28 -6.74
C LYS A 143 -8.47 8.02 -5.26
N PRO A 144 -8.72 9.08 -4.47
CA PRO A 144 -9.22 8.94 -3.12
C PRO A 144 -10.65 8.40 -3.16
N VAL A 145 -10.92 7.38 -2.35
CA VAL A 145 -12.20 6.71 -2.22
C VAL A 145 -12.56 6.60 -0.74
N VAL A 146 -13.82 6.82 -0.39
CA VAL A 146 -14.31 6.61 0.97
C VAL A 146 -14.11 5.14 1.35
N TYR A 147 -13.47 4.88 2.49
CA TYR A 147 -13.06 3.53 2.90
C TYR A 147 -14.21 2.52 2.88
N LYS A 148 -15.39 2.89 3.41
CA LYS A 148 -16.58 2.02 3.43
C LYS A 148 -17.08 1.64 2.03
N GLU A 149 -16.79 2.47 1.03
CA GLU A 149 -17.17 2.27 -0.37
C GLU A 149 -16.05 1.59 -1.18
N LEU A 150 -14.85 1.45 -0.61
CA LEU A 150 -13.66 0.97 -1.30
C LEU A 150 -13.88 -0.37 -1.99
N VAL A 151 -14.57 -1.31 -1.34
CA VAL A 151 -14.88 -2.63 -1.93
C VAL A 151 -15.76 -2.50 -3.17
N SER A 152 -16.82 -1.69 -3.09
CA SER A 152 -17.74 -1.47 -4.21
C SER A 152 -17.05 -0.74 -5.36
N HIS A 153 -16.26 0.29 -5.04
CA HIS A 153 -15.43 1.00 -6.00
C HIS A 153 -14.45 0.03 -6.67
N TYR A 154 -13.70 -0.76 -5.92
CA TYR A 154 -12.64 -1.63 -6.44
C TYR A 154 -13.18 -2.66 -7.44
N LYS A 155 -14.41 -3.17 -7.23
CA LYS A 155 -15.11 -4.07 -8.16
C LYS A 155 -15.49 -3.38 -9.47
N ALA A 156 -15.94 -2.12 -9.40
CA ALA A 156 -16.33 -1.33 -10.57
C ALA A 156 -15.16 -0.54 -11.22
N CYS A 157 -14.01 -0.48 -10.55
CA CYS A 157 -12.89 0.35 -10.95
C CYS A 157 -12.22 -0.19 -12.21
N LYS A 158 -12.17 0.67 -13.23
CA LYS A 158 -11.55 0.42 -14.54
C LYS A 158 -10.05 0.73 -14.59
N GLY A 159 -9.48 1.16 -13.46
CA GLY A 159 -8.04 1.39 -13.36
C GLY A 159 -7.26 0.08 -13.43
N LEU A 160 -6.03 0.17 -13.91
CA LEU A 160 -5.12 -0.98 -13.97
C LEU A 160 -4.65 -1.27 -12.55
N ALA A 161 -4.74 -2.52 -12.10
CA ALA A 161 -4.20 -2.89 -10.79
C ALA A 161 -2.70 -2.53 -10.76
N GLY A 162 -2.36 -1.51 -9.98
CA GLY A 162 -0.97 -1.17 -9.73
C GLY A 162 -0.33 -2.30 -8.95
N VAL A 163 0.78 -2.83 -9.45
CA VAL A 163 1.72 -3.54 -8.59
C VAL A 163 2.34 -2.47 -7.71
N PHE A 164 2.00 -2.45 -6.42
CA PHE A 164 2.66 -1.56 -5.48
C PHE A 164 4.07 -2.10 -5.25
N VAL A 165 5.05 -1.55 -5.97
CA VAL A 165 6.46 -1.80 -5.69
C VAL A 165 6.94 -0.64 -4.81
N PRO A 166 7.27 -0.88 -3.53
CA PRO A 166 7.87 0.14 -2.69
C PRO A 166 9.10 0.73 -3.40
N ALA A 167 9.26 2.06 -3.35
CA ALA A 167 10.29 2.79 -4.11
C ALA A 167 11.73 2.30 -3.85
N VAL A 168 11.95 1.54 -2.78
CA VAL A 168 13.26 1.00 -2.38
C VAL A 168 13.62 -0.29 -3.15
N ASP A 169 12.64 -1.03 -3.67
CA ASP A 169 12.83 -2.32 -4.34
C ASP A 169 12.47 -2.30 -5.85
N GLY A 170 12.09 -1.12 -6.38
CA GLY A 170 11.64 -0.97 -7.76
C GLY A 170 12.74 -1.04 -8.82
N GLN A 171 13.93 -0.56 -8.50
CA GLN A 171 15.04 -0.47 -9.45
C GLN A 171 15.54 -1.84 -9.93
N PRO A 172 15.84 -2.80 -9.03
CA PRO A 172 16.27 -4.13 -9.45
C PRO A 172 15.24 -4.83 -10.34
N LEU A 173 13.95 -4.73 -10.00
CA LEU A 173 12.87 -5.31 -10.78
C LEU A 173 12.74 -4.64 -12.17
N LEU A 174 12.93 -3.32 -12.24
CA LEU A 174 12.88 -2.59 -13.51
C LEU A 174 14.03 -3.00 -14.43
N ASP A 175 15.22 -3.19 -13.87
CA ASP A 175 16.41 -3.65 -14.59
C ASP A 175 16.22 -5.09 -15.11
N ASP A 176 15.68 -5.99 -14.29
CA ASP A 176 15.36 -7.37 -14.69
C ASP A 176 14.35 -7.40 -15.84
N ILE A 177 13.29 -6.59 -15.79
CA ILE A 177 12.29 -6.48 -16.86
C ILE A 177 12.94 -5.94 -18.15
N GLN A 178 13.82 -4.94 -18.05
CA GLN A 178 14.51 -4.39 -19.22
C GLN A 178 15.49 -5.39 -19.84
N ASN A 179 16.16 -6.20 -19.02
CA ASN A 179 17.05 -7.26 -19.48
C ASN A 179 16.26 -8.37 -20.19
N ALA A 180 15.18 -8.86 -19.57
CA ALA A 180 14.31 -9.87 -20.18
C ALA A 180 13.73 -9.39 -21.52
N ARG A 181 13.35 -8.11 -21.63
CA ARG A 181 12.91 -7.52 -22.90
C ARG A 181 14.01 -7.59 -23.97
N ARG A 182 15.24 -7.23 -23.62
CA ARG A 182 16.38 -7.22 -24.55
C ARG A 182 16.72 -8.63 -25.03
N GLU A 183 16.70 -9.61 -24.13
CA GLU A 183 16.91 -11.02 -24.47
C GLU A 183 15.83 -11.53 -25.43
N LEU A 184 14.56 -11.16 -25.19
CA LEU A 184 13.46 -11.51 -26.07
C LEU A 184 13.59 -10.87 -27.46
N GLU A 185 13.98 -9.59 -27.52
CA GLU A 185 14.22 -8.88 -28.78
C GLU A 185 15.37 -9.52 -29.58
N GLN A 186 16.44 -9.94 -28.91
CA GLN A 186 17.57 -10.64 -29.54
C GLN A 186 17.16 -12.02 -30.06
N ALA A 187 16.46 -12.81 -29.25
CA ALA A 187 15.96 -14.12 -29.67
C ALA A 187 15.03 -13.99 -30.89
N LEU A 188 14.11 -13.02 -30.87
CA LEU A 188 13.21 -12.75 -31.98
C LEU A 188 13.95 -12.38 -33.27
N ALA A 189 15.01 -11.57 -33.15
CA ALA A 189 15.84 -11.18 -34.29
C ALA A 189 16.57 -12.39 -34.91
N LEU A 190 17.15 -13.27 -34.07
CA LEU A 190 17.83 -14.49 -34.52
C LEU A 190 16.85 -15.44 -35.23
N THR A 191 15.70 -15.72 -34.60
CA THR A 191 14.67 -16.56 -35.22
C THR A 191 14.18 -15.97 -36.55
N SER A 192 14.07 -14.65 -36.66
CA SER A 192 13.68 -13.99 -37.91
C SER A 192 14.72 -14.12 -39.03
N LEU A 193 16.01 -14.28 -38.70
CA LEU A 193 17.07 -14.56 -39.67
C LEU A 193 17.01 -16.03 -40.10
N GLU A 194 16.91 -16.97 -39.16
CA GLU A 194 16.81 -18.40 -39.45
C GLU A 194 15.59 -18.74 -40.33
N VAL A 195 14.43 -18.14 -40.04
CA VAL A 195 13.22 -18.27 -40.88
C VAL A 195 13.47 -17.74 -42.28
N ARG A 196 14.20 -16.64 -42.43
CA ARG A 196 14.50 -16.06 -43.74
C ARG A 196 15.43 -16.95 -44.56
N ASP A 197 16.46 -17.49 -43.93
CA ASP A 197 17.44 -18.36 -44.59
C ASP A 197 16.80 -19.68 -45.02
N THR A 198 15.97 -20.27 -44.17
CA THR A 198 15.22 -21.49 -44.49
C THR A 198 14.22 -21.26 -45.63
N VAL A 199 13.50 -20.14 -45.63
CA VAL A 199 12.63 -19.73 -46.75
C VAL A 199 13.43 -19.53 -48.04
N GLY A 200 14.60 -18.90 -47.96
CA GLY A 200 15.50 -18.72 -49.11
C GLY A 200 15.93 -20.07 -49.69
N SER A 201 16.45 -20.97 -48.86
CA SER A 201 16.87 -22.31 -49.27
C SER A 201 15.74 -23.13 -49.88
N LEU A 202 14.53 -23.09 -49.31
CA LEU A 202 13.36 -23.75 -49.89
C LEU A 202 12.97 -23.15 -51.25
N THR A 203 13.13 -21.84 -51.41
CA THR A 203 12.88 -21.15 -52.69
C THR A 203 13.85 -21.64 -53.75
N ASP A 204 15.14 -21.70 -53.44
CA ASP A 204 16.18 -22.20 -54.35
C ASP A 204 15.94 -23.67 -54.75
N GLN A 205 15.55 -24.51 -53.78
CA GLN A 205 15.22 -25.91 -54.05
C GLN A 205 14.01 -26.05 -54.99
N LEU A 206 12.97 -25.23 -54.82
CA LEU A 206 11.81 -25.22 -55.71
C LEU A 206 12.19 -24.78 -57.14
N GLU A 207 13.05 -23.78 -57.30
CA GLU A 207 13.54 -23.34 -58.61
C GLU A 207 14.38 -24.43 -59.31
N MET A 208 15.23 -25.12 -58.55
CA MET A 208 16.02 -26.23 -59.08
C MET A 208 15.12 -27.39 -59.54
N LEU A 209 14.15 -27.80 -58.72
CA LEU A 209 13.18 -28.85 -59.09
C LEU A 209 12.36 -28.44 -60.32
N ARG A 210 11.91 -27.19 -60.40
CA ARG A 210 11.20 -26.66 -61.56
C ARG A 210 12.05 -26.77 -62.84
N SER A 211 13.33 -26.40 -62.76
CA SER A 211 14.26 -26.47 -63.89
C SER A 211 14.51 -27.92 -64.35
N GLN A 212 14.65 -28.87 -63.41
CA GLN A 212 14.79 -30.30 -63.73
C GLN A 212 13.53 -30.87 -64.41
N LEU A 213 12.34 -30.46 -63.97
CA LEU A 213 11.09 -30.86 -64.58
C LEU A 213 10.96 -30.31 -66.01
N THR A 214 11.32 -29.04 -66.25
CA THR A 214 11.31 -28.45 -67.60
C THR A 214 12.27 -29.14 -68.57
N MET A 215 13.45 -29.57 -68.10
CA MET A 215 14.43 -30.31 -68.90
C MET A 215 13.96 -31.73 -69.24
N ARG A 216 13.25 -32.41 -68.33
CA ARG A 216 12.68 -33.75 -68.58
C ARG A 216 11.49 -33.74 -69.54
N SER A 217 10.68 -32.67 -69.57
CA SER A 217 9.58 -32.51 -70.53
C SER A 217 10.04 -32.19 -71.96
N GLY A 218 11.28 -31.75 -72.17
CA GLY A 218 11.85 -31.46 -73.50
C GLY A 218 12.47 -32.66 -74.23
N GLY A 219 12.59 -33.82 -73.58
CA GLY A 219 13.34 -34.98 -74.09
C GLY A 219 12.51 -36.11 -74.71
N ARG A 220 11.23 -35.89 -75.05
CA ARG A 220 10.36 -36.93 -75.62
C ARG A 220 9.66 -36.50 -76.91
N ALA A 221 10.45 -36.15 -77.92
CA ALA A 221 10.04 -36.15 -79.32
C ALA A 221 11.29 -36.41 -80.17
N ASP A 222 11.56 -37.69 -80.48
CA ASP A 222 11.62 -38.21 -81.85
C ASP A 222 12.26 -39.60 -81.82
N ASN A 223 11.47 -40.64 -82.08
CA ASN A 223 11.99 -41.85 -82.69
C ASN A 223 10.82 -42.68 -83.25
N GLY A 224 10.67 -42.63 -84.57
CA GLY A 224 9.68 -43.38 -85.31
C GLY A 224 9.88 -43.28 -86.82
N LYS A 225 11.08 -43.61 -87.31
CA LYS A 225 11.27 -43.99 -88.72
C LYS A 225 10.72 -45.41 -88.90
N LEU A 226 9.68 -45.54 -89.73
CA LEU A 226 9.29 -46.80 -90.36
C LEU A 226 9.23 -46.54 -91.86
N ASP A 227 10.15 -47.18 -92.56
CA ASP A 227 10.13 -47.47 -94.00
C ASP A 227 8.86 -48.26 -94.34
N ASP A 228 8.20 -47.95 -95.47
CA ASP A 228 8.09 -48.92 -96.57
C ASP A 228 7.38 -48.36 -97.82
N SER A 229 8.11 -48.47 -98.94
CA SER A 229 7.69 -48.98 -100.25
C SER A 229 6.64 -48.25 -101.14
N LYS A 230 7.11 -48.01 -102.38
CA LYS A 230 6.47 -47.81 -103.72
C LYS A 230 6.68 -46.40 -104.25
N GLN A 231 7.30 -46.15 -105.41
CA GLN A 231 7.35 -46.91 -106.67
C GLN A 231 8.55 -46.46 -107.51
#